data_AF-A0A5C3E694-F1
#
_entry.id   AF-A0A5C3E694-F1
#
_cell.length_a   1.000
_cell.length_b   1.000
_cell.length_c   1.000
_cell.angle_alpha   90.00
_cell.angle_beta   90.00
_cell.angle_gamma   90.00
#
_symmetry.space_group_name_H-M   'P 1'
#
loop_
_entity.id
_entity.type
_entity.pdbx_description
1 polymer ?
#
loop_
_entity_poly.entity_id
_entity_poly.type
_entity_poly.pdbx_seq_one_letter_code
_entity_poly.pdbx_strand_id
1 'polypeptide(L)'
;MKVFYALQVTIVLALAVLVAAAPIVPPDSIQQGGDVIQYLWHQARTRSFVNVLPEQLQYGQGDWFSFLSQHGRELVEDFYRGDVRTRDNEAYATRLGKQKFLRAITFEERNRITYDPRNALPKQRLAMLLVEKYAEQKQIERAAQQAEAEKRANWGRTLSLSREEPGPSHF
;
A
#
# COMPACT_ATOMS: atom_id res chain seq x y z
N MET A 1 28.87 47.04 -25.70
CA MET A 1 28.43 45.63 -25.54
C MET A 1 28.53 45.18 -24.08
N LYS A 2 27.62 45.60 -23.17
CA LYS A 2 27.63 45.15 -21.75
C LYS A 2 26.26 45.08 -21.07
N VAL A 3 25.15 45.13 -21.83
CA VAL A 3 23.79 45.21 -21.25
C VAL A 3 22.97 43.93 -21.46
N PHE A 4 23.44 42.98 -22.27
CA PHE A 4 22.67 41.76 -22.60
C PHE A 4 22.92 40.56 -21.67
N TYR A 5 23.89 40.62 -20.75
CA TYR A 5 24.18 39.51 -19.82
C TYR A 5 23.37 39.54 -18.53
N ALA A 6 22.78 40.69 -18.18
CA ALA A 6 22.03 40.83 -16.93
C ALA A 6 20.62 40.21 -16.98
N LEU A 7 20.07 39.96 -18.19
CA LEU A 7 18.70 39.50 -18.35
C LEU A 7 18.53 37.96 -18.34
N GLN A 8 19.60 37.20 -18.58
CA GLN A 8 19.52 35.73 -18.63
C GLN A 8 19.70 35.07 -17.26
N VAL A 9 20.32 35.75 -16.29
CA VAL A 9 20.52 35.20 -14.94
C VAL A 9 19.22 35.24 -14.11
N THR A 10 18.27 36.12 -14.44
CA THR A 10 17.01 36.25 -13.69
C THR A 10 16.01 35.14 -14.03
N ILE A 11 16.03 34.60 -15.25
CA ILE A 11 15.09 33.55 -15.68
C ILE A 11 15.48 32.17 -15.10
N VAL A 12 16.77 31.92 -14.89
CA VAL A 12 17.21 30.64 -14.28
C VAL A 12 16.95 30.62 -12.77
N LEU A 13 16.92 31.76 -12.09
CA LEU A 13 16.62 31.82 -10.66
C LEU A 13 15.12 31.69 -10.33
N ALA A 14 14.23 31.98 -11.29
CA ALA A 14 12.79 31.77 -11.13
C ALA A 14 12.39 30.28 -11.22
N LEU A 15 13.24 29.42 -11.79
CA LEU A 15 13.04 27.97 -11.87
C LEU A 15 13.55 27.20 -10.66
N ALA A 16 14.31 27.84 -9.76
CA ALA A 16 14.94 27.16 -8.62
C ALA A 16 14.08 27.16 -7.33
N VAL A 17 12.93 27.83 -7.31
CA VAL A 17 12.08 27.95 -6.09
C VAL A 17 10.77 27.15 -6.18
N LEU A 18 10.54 26.44 -7.29
CA LEU A 18 9.39 25.53 -7.43
C LEU A 18 9.79 24.04 -7.37
N VAL A 19 10.56 23.66 -6.34
CA VAL A 19 10.37 22.31 -5.76
C VAL A 19 9.15 22.36 -4.84
N ALA A 20 8.04 22.87 -5.40
CA ALA A 20 6.76 22.96 -4.75
C ALA A 20 6.09 21.60 -4.89
N ALA A 21 6.00 20.88 -3.77
CA ALA A 21 4.93 19.93 -3.48
C ALA A 21 4.47 19.05 -4.66
N ALA A 22 5.39 18.34 -5.32
CA ALA A 22 4.99 17.35 -6.31
C ALA A 22 4.01 16.37 -5.61
N PRO A 23 2.77 16.22 -6.12
CA PRO A 23 1.81 15.31 -5.52
C PRO A 23 2.41 13.91 -5.56
N ILE A 24 2.49 13.25 -4.39
CA ILE A 24 2.85 11.83 -4.34
C ILE A 24 1.77 11.09 -5.11
N VAL A 25 2.10 10.71 -6.35
CA VAL A 25 1.21 9.92 -7.20
C VAL A 25 1.05 8.55 -6.52
N PRO A 26 -0.18 8.08 -6.27
CA PRO A 26 -0.39 6.76 -5.70
C PRO A 26 0.18 5.67 -6.62
N PRO A 27 0.83 4.63 -6.08
CA PRO A 27 1.23 3.47 -6.86
C PRO A 27 0.06 2.82 -7.59
N ASP A 28 0.33 2.09 -8.68
CA ASP A 28 -0.71 1.42 -9.47
C ASP A 28 -1.56 0.44 -8.63
N SER A 29 -0.94 -0.22 -7.65
CA SER A 29 -1.62 -1.10 -6.69
C SER A 29 -2.71 -0.39 -5.89
N ILE A 30 -2.48 0.89 -5.58
CA ILE A 30 -3.45 1.75 -4.89
C ILE A 30 -4.51 2.26 -5.86
N GLN A 31 -4.12 2.68 -7.08
CA GLN A 31 -5.05 3.20 -8.08
C GLN A 31 -6.07 2.14 -8.52
N GLN A 32 -5.61 0.90 -8.70
CA GLN A 32 -6.44 -0.26 -9.02
C GLN A 32 -7.04 -0.94 -7.77
N GLY A 33 -6.77 -0.36 -6.60
CA GLY A 33 -7.34 -0.79 -5.33
C GLY A 33 -8.81 -0.40 -5.22
N GLY A 34 -9.58 -1.21 -4.50
CA GLY A 34 -10.94 -0.86 -4.10
C GLY A 34 -10.96 0.34 -3.15
N ASP A 35 -12.16 0.81 -2.84
CA ASP A 35 -12.44 1.89 -1.89
C ASP A 35 -11.77 1.73 -0.51
N VAL A 36 -11.65 0.51 0.03
CA VAL A 36 -10.91 0.23 1.28
C VAL A 36 -9.44 0.67 1.15
N ILE A 37 -8.76 0.25 0.08
CA ILE A 37 -7.34 0.56 -0.15
C ILE A 37 -7.16 2.07 -0.38
N GLN A 38 -8.05 2.66 -1.17
CA GLN A 38 -8.01 4.10 -1.45
C GLN A 38 -8.23 4.93 -0.17
N TYR A 39 -9.16 4.52 0.70
CA TYR A 39 -9.40 5.14 2.00
C TYR A 39 -8.17 5.02 2.90
N LEU A 40 -7.60 3.83 3.04
CA LEU A 40 -6.41 3.59 3.86
C LEU A 40 -5.22 4.43 3.36
N TRP A 41 -5.03 4.51 2.05
CA TRP A 41 -3.98 5.33 1.44
C TRP A 41 -4.18 6.82 1.73
N HIS A 42 -5.42 7.30 1.59
CA HIS A 42 -5.76 8.67 1.93
C HIS A 42 -5.48 8.99 3.40
N GLN A 43 -5.85 8.11 4.33
CA GLN A 43 -5.54 8.27 5.76
C GLN A 43 -4.03 8.30 6.00
N ALA A 44 -3.29 7.34 5.43
CA ALA A 44 -1.83 7.26 5.55
C ALA A 44 -1.17 8.56 5.08
N ARG A 45 -1.59 9.08 3.92
CA ARG A 45 -1.09 10.34 3.36
C ARG A 45 -1.50 11.57 4.19
N THR A 46 -2.68 11.56 4.80
CA THR A 46 -3.20 12.65 5.64
C THR A 46 -2.81 12.54 7.11
N ARG A 47 -1.72 11.83 7.39
CA ARG A 47 -1.05 11.73 8.71
C ARG A 47 -1.84 10.91 9.74
N SER A 48 -2.50 9.86 9.28
CA SER A 48 -3.31 8.97 10.09
C SER A 48 -3.04 7.52 9.70
N PHE A 49 -2.93 6.61 10.66
CA PHE A 49 -3.03 5.16 10.41
C PHE A 49 -4.25 4.60 11.11
N VAL A 50 -4.94 3.72 10.39
CA VAL A 50 -6.21 3.16 10.79
C VAL A 50 -6.09 1.64 10.69
N ASN A 51 -6.10 0.97 11.85
CA ASN A 51 -6.15 -0.50 11.93
C ASN A 51 -7.59 -1.03 11.98
N VAL A 52 -8.54 -0.19 12.41
CA VAL A 52 -9.98 -0.50 12.40
C VAL A 52 -10.71 0.42 11.42
N LEU A 53 -11.25 -0.16 10.37
CA LEU A 53 -11.97 0.53 9.31
C LEU A 53 -13.27 1.17 9.85
N PRO A 54 -13.72 2.29 9.25
CA PRO A 54 -15.02 2.87 9.57
C PRO A 54 -16.15 1.92 9.16
N GLU A 55 -17.35 2.10 9.74
CA GLU A 55 -18.51 1.24 9.55
C GLU A 55 -18.83 0.95 8.07
N GLN A 56 -18.73 1.97 7.22
CA GLN A 56 -19.02 1.87 5.79
C GLN A 56 -18.06 0.96 5.03
N LEU A 57 -16.88 0.69 5.59
CA LEU A 57 -15.81 -0.11 4.99
C LEU A 57 -15.55 -1.42 5.77
N GLN A 58 -16.44 -1.80 6.68
CA GLN A 58 -16.25 -2.98 7.55
C GLN A 58 -16.18 -4.31 6.79
N TYR A 59 -16.74 -4.40 5.58
CA TYR A 59 -16.58 -5.60 4.74
C TYR A 59 -15.11 -5.90 4.41
N GLY A 60 -14.22 -4.89 4.43
CA GLY A 60 -12.78 -5.06 4.24
C GLY A 60 -12.00 -5.34 5.54
N GLN A 61 -12.64 -5.29 6.72
CA GLN A 61 -11.94 -5.34 8.00
C GLN A 61 -11.26 -6.69 8.23
N GLY A 62 -11.90 -7.81 7.84
CA GLY A 62 -11.32 -9.15 8.00
C GLY A 62 -10.02 -9.31 7.22
N ASP A 63 -10.01 -8.85 5.97
CA ASP A 63 -8.84 -8.88 5.11
C ASP A 63 -7.70 -7.99 5.63
N TRP A 64 -8.04 -6.77 6.03
CA TRP A 64 -7.08 -5.82 6.58
C TRP A 64 -6.47 -6.30 7.90
N PHE A 65 -7.31 -6.85 8.79
CA PHE A 65 -6.88 -7.47 10.03
C PHE A 65 -5.92 -8.64 9.77
N SER A 66 -6.26 -9.51 8.82
CA SER A 66 -5.47 -10.68 8.49
C SER A 66 -4.09 -10.28 7.95
N PHE A 67 -4.06 -9.31 7.04
CA PHE A 67 -2.81 -8.73 6.54
C PHE A 67 -1.94 -8.16 7.66
N LEU A 68 -2.49 -7.28 8.50
CA LEU A 68 -1.73 -6.64 9.57
C LEU A 68 -1.19 -7.64 10.59
N SER A 69 -1.98 -8.66 10.92
CA SER A 69 -1.59 -9.69 11.89
C SER A 69 -0.50 -10.61 11.35
N GLN A 70 -0.52 -10.92 10.05
CA GLN A 70 0.42 -11.84 9.42
C GLN A 70 1.73 -11.16 9.00
N HIS A 71 1.63 -9.98 8.37
CA HIS A 71 2.78 -9.31 7.73
C HIS A 71 3.19 -8.01 8.40
N GLY A 72 2.31 -7.41 9.22
CA GLY A 72 2.56 -6.08 9.77
C GLY A 72 3.83 -6.01 10.63
N ARG A 73 4.12 -7.03 11.44
CA ARG A 73 5.23 -6.98 12.41
C ARG A 73 6.56 -6.91 11.69
N GLU A 74 6.76 -7.84 10.75
CA GLU A 74 7.95 -7.90 9.92
C GLU A 74 8.17 -6.59 9.15
N LEU A 75 7.12 -6.06 8.50
CA LEU A 75 7.21 -4.79 7.77
C LEU A 75 7.60 -3.61 8.67
N VAL A 76 7.06 -3.53 9.89
CA VAL A 76 7.43 -2.48 10.85
C VAL A 76 8.88 -2.66 11.29
N GLU A 77 9.29 -3.87 11.65
CA GLU A 77 10.65 -4.15 12.10
C GLU A 77 11.68 -3.85 11.01
N ASP A 78 11.43 -4.28 9.77
CA ASP A 78 12.30 -4.06 8.63
C ASP A 78 12.42 -2.57 8.28
N PHE A 79 11.31 -1.83 8.33
CA PHE A 79 11.31 -0.39 8.12
C PHE A 79 12.27 0.33 9.09
N TYR A 80 12.22 -0.02 10.38
CA TYR A 80 13.11 0.57 11.38
C TYR A 80 14.52 -0.03 11.39
N ARG A 81 14.72 -1.22 10.83
CA ARG A 81 16.05 -1.81 10.66
C ARG A 81 16.80 -1.20 9.47
N GLY A 82 16.09 -0.74 8.45
CA GLY A 82 16.65 -0.17 7.23
C GLY A 82 17.31 1.20 7.38
N ASP A 83 17.02 1.94 8.46
CA ASP A 83 17.68 3.20 8.77
C ASP A 83 18.78 2.97 9.83
N VAL A 84 20.03 3.32 9.48
CA VAL A 84 21.21 3.19 10.34
C VAL A 84 21.01 3.88 11.70
N ARG A 85 20.26 4.98 11.75
CA ARG A 85 20.01 5.72 12.99
C ARG A 85 19.08 4.98 13.95
N THR A 86 18.19 4.14 13.44
CA THR A 86 17.23 3.37 14.24
C THR A 86 17.70 1.94 14.49
N ARG A 87 18.47 1.36 13.58
CA ARG A 87 19.01 0.00 13.68
C ARG A 87 19.81 -0.22 14.96
N ASP A 88 20.69 0.73 15.28
CA ASP A 88 21.61 0.61 16.42
C ASP A 88 21.11 1.43 17.63
N ASN A 89 19.88 1.97 17.58
CA ASN A 89 19.29 2.81 18.63
C ASN A 89 17.77 2.58 18.77
N GLU A 90 17.41 1.55 19.53
CA GLU A 90 16.02 1.16 19.77
C GLU A 90 15.19 2.26 20.47
N ALA A 91 15.82 3.04 21.36
CA ALA A 91 15.16 4.16 22.02
C ALA A 91 14.74 5.25 21.01
N TYR A 92 15.60 5.52 20.01
CA TYR A 92 15.28 6.43 18.92
C TYR A 92 14.16 5.87 18.02
N ALA A 93 14.20 4.59 17.67
CA ALA A 93 13.12 3.93 16.91
C ALA A 93 11.77 4.01 17.64
N THR A 94 11.77 3.79 18.95
CA THR A 94 10.59 3.93 19.81
C THR A 94 10.06 5.36 19.81
N ARG A 95 10.93 6.36 19.94
CA ARG A 95 10.55 7.78 19.82
C ARG A 95 9.94 8.12 18.46
N LEU A 96 10.42 7.49 17.39
CA LEU A 96 9.86 7.61 16.05
C LEU A 96 8.54 6.85 15.86
N GLY A 97 8.08 6.07 16.83
CA GLY A 97 6.76 5.46 16.86
C GLY A 97 6.71 3.95 16.63
N LYS A 98 7.84 3.25 16.58
CA LYS A 98 7.90 1.79 16.32
C LYS A 98 6.92 1.00 17.20
N GLN A 99 7.02 1.17 18.52
CA GLN A 99 6.16 0.44 19.47
C GLN A 99 4.67 0.75 19.28
N LYS A 100 4.31 1.99 18.91
CA LYS A 100 2.92 2.37 18.68
C LYS A 100 2.34 1.67 17.45
N PHE A 101 3.12 1.57 16.37
CA PHE A 101 2.72 0.79 15.20
C PHE A 101 2.60 -0.68 15.54
N LEU A 102 3.58 -1.26 16.24
CA LEU A 102 3.55 -2.67 16.66
C LEU A 102 2.28 -3.00 17.45
N ARG A 103 1.88 -2.15 18.40
CA ARG A 103 0.62 -2.33 19.16
C ARG A 103 -0.63 -2.19 18.30
N ALA A 104 -0.61 -1.32 17.30
CA ALA A 104 -1.75 -1.13 16.43
C ALA A 104 -1.94 -2.29 15.44
N ILE A 105 -0.86 -2.84 14.89
CA ILE A 105 -0.94 -4.00 13.99
C ILE A 105 -1.24 -5.31 14.74
N THR A 106 -0.89 -5.42 16.03
CA THR A 106 -1.31 -6.54 16.90
C THR A 106 -2.69 -6.32 17.51
N PHE A 107 -3.34 -5.19 17.20
CA PHE A 107 -4.66 -4.82 17.70
C PHE A 107 -4.76 -4.70 19.23
N GLU A 108 -3.62 -4.57 19.92
CA GLU A 108 -3.57 -4.16 21.34
C GLU A 108 -4.11 -2.74 21.51
N GLU A 109 -3.80 -1.85 20.56
CA GLU A 109 -4.35 -0.50 20.48
C GLU A 109 -5.21 -0.36 19.21
N ARG A 110 -6.54 -0.33 19.37
CA ARG A 110 -7.51 -0.24 18.26
C ARG A 110 -7.84 1.20 17.83
N ASN A 111 -7.01 2.15 18.24
CA ASN A 111 -7.23 3.57 17.99
C ASN A 111 -6.49 4.02 16.73
N ARG A 112 -7.10 5.00 16.05
CA ARG A 112 -6.43 5.74 14.98
C ARG A 112 -5.13 6.34 15.50
N ILE A 113 -4.02 6.10 14.81
CA ILE A 113 -2.75 6.76 15.09
C ILE A 113 -2.67 8.04 14.27
N THR A 114 -2.80 9.20 14.92
CA THR A 114 -2.49 10.49 14.29
C THR A 114 -1.04 10.89 14.56
N TYR A 115 -0.39 11.52 13.58
CA TYR A 115 0.98 11.98 13.70
C TYR A 115 1.10 13.50 13.79
N ASP A 116 2.00 13.97 14.67
CA ASP A 116 2.42 15.37 14.72
C ASP A 116 3.23 15.71 13.45
N PRO A 117 2.93 16.81 12.74
CA PRO A 117 3.68 17.27 11.57
C PRO A 117 5.20 17.30 11.76
N ARG A 118 5.70 17.60 12.96
CA ARG A 118 7.13 17.73 13.26
C ARG A 118 7.88 16.41 13.19
N ASN A 119 7.20 15.29 13.44
CA ASN A 119 7.77 13.93 13.44
C ASN A 119 6.95 12.96 12.57
N ALA A 120 6.13 13.49 11.65
CA ALA A 120 5.18 12.70 10.89
C ALA A 120 5.85 11.84 9.81
N LEU A 121 6.98 12.26 9.26
CA LEU A 121 7.53 11.66 8.04
C LEU A 121 7.82 10.15 8.16
N PRO A 122 8.54 9.65 9.19
CA PRO A 122 8.77 8.21 9.31
C PRO A 122 7.47 7.42 9.50
N LYS A 123 6.55 7.94 10.31
CA LYS A 123 5.26 7.30 10.60
C LYS A 123 4.35 7.27 9.38
N GLN A 124 4.30 8.36 8.63
CA GLN A 124 3.57 8.48 7.38
C GLN A 124 4.11 7.51 6.34
N ARG A 125 5.44 7.45 6.16
CA ARG A 125 6.07 6.50 5.22
C ARG A 125 5.76 5.06 5.60
N LEU A 126 5.86 4.70 6.88
CA LEU A 126 5.52 3.37 7.35
C LEU A 126 4.03 3.03 7.12
N ALA A 127 3.13 3.95 7.42
CA ALA A 127 1.70 3.76 7.16
C ALA A 127 1.41 3.57 5.66
N MET A 128 2.04 4.37 4.80
CA MET A 128 1.91 4.24 3.35
C MET A 128 2.47 2.90 2.86
N LEU A 129 3.63 2.48 3.36
CA LEU A 129 4.25 1.20 3.04
C LEU A 129 3.33 0.02 3.41
N LEU A 130 2.72 0.04 4.59
CA LEU A 130 1.78 -1.01 5.02
C LEU A 130 0.58 -1.10 4.08
N VAL A 131 0.03 0.04 3.66
CA VAL A 131 -1.11 0.08 2.74
C VAL A 131 -0.71 -0.37 1.33
N GLU A 132 0.46 0.03 0.85
CA GLU A 132 1.00 -0.40 -0.44
C GLU A 132 1.19 -1.91 -0.50
N LYS A 133 1.80 -2.51 0.54
CA LYS A 133 1.99 -3.97 0.62
C LYS A 133 0.68 -4.74 0.72
N TYR A 134 -0.32 -4.19 1.41
CA TYR A 134 -1.66 -4.75 1.40
C TYR A 134 -2.31 -4.72 0.01
N ALA A 135 -2.15 -3.60 -0.70
CA ALA A 135 -2.71 -3.46 -2.04
C ALA A 135 -2.03 -4.39 -3.06
N GLU A 136 -0.71 -4.54 -2.99
CA GLU A 136 0.05 -5.53 -3.77
C GLU A 136 -0.48 -6.95 -3.52
N GLN A 137 -0.64 -7.35 -2.26
CA GLN A 137 -1.19 -8.67 -1.92
C GLN A 137 -2.59 -8.87 -2.53
N LYS A 138 -3.47 -7.86 -2.45
CA LYS A 138 -4.81 -7.93 -3.04
C LYS A 138 -4.80 -8.00 -4.56
N GLN A 139 -3.79 -7.47 -5.25
CA GLN A 139 -3.64 -7.68 -6.68
C GLN A 139 -3.21 -9.12 -7.00
N ILE A 140 -2.27 -9.67 -6.24
CA ILE A 140 -1.80 -11.06 -6.41
C ILE A 140 -2.96 -12.04 -6.20
N GLU A 141 -3.74 -11.86 -5.14
CA GLU A 141 -4.92 -12.69 -4.84
C GLU A 141 -5.95 -12.65 -5.98
N ARG A 142 -6.26 -11.45 -6.50
CA ARG A 142 -7.19 -11.28 -7.63
C ARG A 142 -6.67 -11.96 -8.90
N ALA A 143 -5.40 -11.81 -9.22
CA ALA A 143 -4.79 -12.44 -10.38
C ALA A 143 -4.82 -13.98 -10.27
N ALA A 144 -4.55 -14.52 -9.07
CA ALA A 144 -4.63 -15.96 -8.81
C ALA A 144 -6.06 -16.50 -8.96
N GLN A 145 -7.06 -15.80 -8.43
CA GLN A 145 -8.46 -16.17 -8.56
C GLN A 145 -8.94 -16.15 -10.02
N GLN A 146 -8.53 -15.15 -10.80
CA GLN A 146 -8.84 -15.06 -12.23
C GLN A 146 -8.22 -16.23 -13.00
N ALA A 147 -6.94 -16.53 -12.76
CA ALA A 147 -6.27 -17.66 -13.40
C ALA A 147 -6.92 -19.01 -13.04
N GLU A 148 -7.42 -19.18 -11.81
CA GLU A 148 -8.14 -20.38 -11.42
C GLU A 148 -9.53 -20.47 -12.07
N ALA A 149 -10.27 -19.36 -12.14
CA ALA A 149 -11.56 -19.30 -12.81
C ALA A 149 -11.45 -19.64 -14.30
N GLU A 150 -10.42 -19.13 -14.98
CA GLU A 150 -10.12 -19.45 -16.39
C GLU A 150 -9.80 -20.94 -16.57
N LYS A 151 -8.99 -21.52 -15.69
CA LYS A 151 -8.74 -22.97 -15.69
C LYS A 151 -10.04 -23.75 -15.54
N ARG A 152 -10.87 -23.43 -14.54
CA ARG A 152 -12.16 -24.10 -14.33
C ARG A 152 -13.10 -23.96 -15.53
N ALA A 153 -13.15 -22.79 -16.17
CA ALA A 153 -13.94 -22.56 -17.37
C ALA A 153 -13.46 -23.40 -18.55
N ASN A 154 -12.15 -23.53 -18.74
CA ASN A 154 -11.56 -24.36 -19.79
C ASN A 154 -11.82 -25.85 -19.54
N TRP A 155 -11.69 -26.32 -18.29
CA TRP A 155 -12.06 -27.68 -17.90
C TRP A 155 -13.55 -27.99 -18.13
N GLY A 156 -14.44 -27.03 -17.85
CA GLY A 156 -15.87 -27.18 -18.15
C GLY A 156 -16.16 -27.35 -19.63
N ARG A 157 -15.46 -26.58 -20.50
CA ARG A 157 -15.61 -26.68 -21.96
C ARG A 157 -15.10 -28.00 -22.52
N THR A 158 -13.97 -28.51 -22.02
CA THR A 158 -13.43 -29.81 -22.48
C THR A 158 -14.37 -30.96 -22.13
N LEU A 159 -15.00 -30.94 -20.96
CA LEU A 159 -15.97 -31.96 -20.56
C LEU A 159 -17.27 -31.92 -21.38
N SER A 160 -17.73 -30.74 -21.80
CA SER A 160 -18.90 -30.62 -22.68
C SER A 160 -18.66 -31.13 -24.09
N LEU A 161 -17.43 -30.97 -24.63
CA LEU A 161 -17.09 -31.40 -25.99
C LEU A 161 -16.92 -32.92 -26.10
N SER A 162 -16.49 -33.61 -25.04
CA SER A 162 -16.36 -35.08 -25.04
C SER A 162 -17.68 -35.85 -24.95
N ARG A 163 -18.83 -35.16 -24.78
CA ARG A 163 -20.16 -35.81 -24.67
C ARG A 163 -20.89 -35.93 -26.01
N GLU A 164 -20.42 -35.26 -27.07
CA GLU A 164 -21.11 -35.20 -28.36
C GLU A 164 -20.52 -36.12 -29.45
N GLU A 165 -19.48 -36.92 -29.17
CA GLU A 165 -19.07 -37.94 -30.14
C GLU A 165 -20.10 -39.09 -30.16
N PRO A 166 -20.80 -39.33 -31.30
CA PRO A 166 -21.59 -40.54 -31.44
C PRO A 166 -20.62 -41.71 -31.40
N GLY A 167 -20.77 -42.58 -30.40
CA GLY A 167 -19.94 -43.78 -30.28
C GLY A 167 -19.93 -44.57 -31.59
N PRO A 168 -18.81 -45.24 -31.93
CA PRO A 168 -18.67 -45.96 -33.18
C PRO A 168 -19.82 -46.95 -33.32
N SER A 169 -20.67 -46.72 -34.31
CA SER A 169 -21.73 -47.64 -34.71
C SER A 169 -21.07 -48.92 -35.22
N HIS A 170 -20.93 -49.91 -34.34
CA HIS A 170 -20.63 -51.27 -34.73
C HIS A 170 -21.87 -51.86 -35.40
N PHE A 171 -21.90 -51.80 -36.73
CA PHE A 171 -22.69 -52.66 -37.60
C PHE A 171 -21.76 -53.32 -38.61
#